data_AF-A0A5S3QZF4-F1
#
_entry.id   AF-A0A5S3QZF4-F1
#
_cell.length_a   1.000
_cell.length_b   1.000
_cell.length_c   1.000
_cell.angle_alpha   90.00
_cell.angle_beta   90.00
_cell.angle_gamma   90.00
#
_symmetry.space_group_name_H-M   'P 1'
#
loop_
_entity.id
_entity.type
_entity.pdbx_description
1 polymer ?
#
loop_
_entity_poly.entity_id
_entity_poly.type
_entity_poly.pdbx_seq_one_letter_code
_entity_poly.pdbx_strand_id
1 'polypeptide(L)'
;MKYLLALLLLSTSLAKAAEPIMVFGAKYSYTKLDFEPKTNTATGQITGYTATIGMLLDEYDEFIGDYPILTFDFSAEVSSDSVPFPLPISIKAHCQNDAGDKELIGNSQGILIERFGRVLPARMNIFNRMKTNGACKHVNVDIEPLAGQVNNLDTVMKGIRFDALILSDQI
;
A
#
# COMPACT_ATOMS: atom_id res chain seq x y z
N MET A 1 5.36 -14.04 -62.19
CA MET A 1 5.67 -14.01 -60.75
C MET A 1 6.69 -12.93 -60.49
N LYS A 2 6.56 -12.16 -59.39
CA LYS A 2 7.57 -11.29 -58.74
C LYS A 2 7.19 -9.82 -58.45
N TYR A 3 5.91 -9.42 -58.34
CA TYR A 3 5.62 -8.09 -57.74
C TYR A 3 4.36 -8.03 -56.85
N LEU A 4 3.91 -9.16 -56.28
CA LEU A 4 2.73 -9.17 -55.40
C LEU A 4 3.04 -9.35 -53.90
N LEU A 5 4.32 -9.52 -53.54
CA LEU A 5 4.75 -9.78 -52.16
C LEU A 5 5.62 -8.67 -51.57
N ALA A 6 5.68 -7.51 -52.23
CA ALA A 6 6.35 -6.34 -51.69
C ALA A 6 5.34 -5.49 -50.89
N LEU A 7 5.23 -5.82 -49.62
CA LEU A 7 4.93 -4.88 -48.53
C LEU A 7 3.50 -4.35 -48.44
N LEU A 8 2.60 -5.30 -48.17
CA LEU A 8 1.55 -5.22 -47.14
C LEU A 8 2.09 -4.88 -45.71
N LEU A 9 3.23 -4.20 -45.60
CA LEU A 9 3.92 -3.86 -44.34
C LEU A 9 3.72 -2.39 -43.93
N LEU A 10 2.89 -1.62 -44.65
CA LEU A 10 2.57 -0.23 -44.31
C LEU A 10 1.28 -0.07 -43.47
N SER A 11 0.63 -1.17 -43.08
CA SER A 11 -0.53 -1.14 -42.18
C SER A 11 -0.18 -1.50 -40.74
N THR A 12 1.11 -1.51 -40.36
CA THR A 12 1.47 -1.63 -38.94
C THR A 12 1.18 -0.30 -38.27
N SER A 13 -0.05 -0.21 -37.75
CA SER A 13 -0.36 0.44 -36.48
C SER A 13 0.48 1.68 -36.20
N LEU A 14 -0.07 2.85 -36.49
CA LEU A 14 0.01 3.93 -35.50
C LEU A 14 -0.60 3.34 -34.22
N ALA A 15 0.22 2.62 -33.45
CA ALA A 15 0.07 2.61 -32.02
C ALA A 15 0.23 4.08 -31.66
N LYS A 16 -0.89 4.80 -31.65
CA LYS A 16 -0.99 6.02 -30.87
C LYS A 16 -0.46 5.58 -29.52
N ALA A 17 0.72 6.06 -29.15
CA ALA A 17 1.15 6.01 -27.78
C ALA A 17 -0.07 6.51 -27.02
N ALA A 18 -0.68 5.63 -26.22
CA ALA A 18 -1.75 6.04 -25.33
C ALA A 18 -1.21 7.28 -24.64
N GLU A 19 -1.88 8.41 -24.84
CA GLU A 19 -1.51 9.64 -24.16
C GLU A 19 -1.34 9.29 -22.68
N PRO A 20 -0.30 9.78 -22.00
CA PRO A 20 -0.14 9.48 -20.59
C PRO A 20 -1.46 9.84 -19.91
N ILE A 21 -2.17 8.83 -19.40
CA ILE A 21 -3.38 9.03 -18.59
C ILE A 21 -2.92 10.01 -17.51
N MET A 22 -3.51 11.20 -17.49
CA MET A 22 -3.24 12.15 -16.42
C MET A 22 -3.88 11.57 -15.17
N VAL A 23 -3.11 10.77 -14.45
CA VAL A 23 -3.56 10.19 -13.19
C VAL A 23 -3.52 11.30 -12.15
N PHE A 24 -4.69 11.84 -11.83
CA PHE A 24 -4.83 12.74 -10.71
C PHE A 24 -4.75 11.92 -9.42
N GLY A 25 -3.93 12.38 -8.48
CA GLY A 25 -3.65 11.62 -7.28
C GLY A 25 -3.03 12.44 -6.17
N ALA A 26 -3.34 12.07 -4.93
CA ALA A 26 -2.68 12.59 -3.75
C ALA A 26 -1.62 11.59 -3.29
N LYS A 27 -0.41 12.10 -3.04
CA LYS A 27 0.67 11.34 -2.39
C LYS A 27 0.82 11.81 -0.96
N TYR A 28 0.78 10.86 -0.04
CA TYR A 28 1.04 11.06 1.38
C TYR A 28 2.28 10.26 1.77
N SER A 29 3.17 10.86 2.55
CA SER A 29 4.43 10.24 2.94
C SER A 29 4.58 10.29 4.44
N TYR A 30 4.86 9.13 5.01
CA TYR A 30 4.92 8.90 6.45
C TYR A 30 6.26 8.28 6.83
N THR A 31 6.70 8.60 8.02
CA THR A 31 7.88 8.07 8.69
C THR A 31 7.45 7.30 9.93
N LYS A 32 8.37 6.57 10.59
CA LYS A 32 8.08 5.87 11.85
C LYS A 32 7.44 6.76 12.93
N LEU A 33 7.75 8.05 12.96
CA LEU A 33 7.19 8.98 13.95
C LEU A 33 5.70 9.26 13.76
N ASP A 34 5.20 9.05 12.54
CA ASP A 34 3.79 9.23 12.21
C ASP A 34 2.95 7.98 12.54
N PHE A 35 3.60 6.89 13.00
CA PHE A 35 2.94 5.67 13.42
C PHE A 35 2.83 5.57 14.94
N GLU A 36 1.64 5.24 15.42
CA GLU A 36 1.39 4.87 16.80
C GLU A 36 1.71 3.38 17.03
N PRO A 37 2.44 3.02 18.09
CA PRO A 37 2.72 1.63 18.40
C PRO A 37 1.46 0.91 18.93
N LYS A 38 1.17 -0.27 18.38
CA LYS A 38 0.20 -1.20 18.95
C LYS A 38 0.89 -2.02 20.03
N THR A 39 0.40 -1.93 21.26
CA THR A 39 1.04 -2.59 22.40
C THR A 39 0.16 -3.73 22.91
N ASN A 40 0.76 -4.90 23.15
CA ASN A 40 0.13 -5.96 23.91
C ASN A 40 0.04 -5.54 25.39
N THR A 41 -1.18 -5.37 25.90
CA THR A 41 -1.42 -4.86 27.26
C THR A 41 -0.93 -5.80 28.36
N ALA A 42 -0.77 -7.10 28.09
CA ALA A 42 -0.28 -8.07 29.05
C ALA A 42 1.25 -8.11 29.15
N THR A 43 1.96 -7.85 28.05
CA THR A 43 3.44 -7.97 27.98
C THR A 43 4.16 -6.63 27.83
N GLY A 44 3.44 -5.55 27.52
CA GLY A 44 4.02 -4.24 27.20
C GLY A 44 4.79 -4.20 25.87
N GLN A 45 4.74 -5.28 25.09
CA GLN A 45 5.51 -5.40 23.84
C GLN A 45 4.77 -4.75 22.68
N ILE A 46 5.52 -4.13 21.76
CA ILE A 46 4.97 -3.55 20.54
C ILE A 46 4.72 -4.68 19.54
N THR A 47 3.47 -4.97 19.23
CA THR A 47 3.04 -6.02 18.30
C THR A 47 2.79 -5.51 16.90
N GLY A 48 2.79 -4.20 16.69
CA GLY A 48 2.60 -3.58 15.38
C GLY A 48 2.67 -2.06 15.45
N TYR A 49 2.46 -1.43 14.31
CA TYR A 49 2.37 0.02 14.17
C TYR A 49 1.10 0.37 13.39
N THR A 50 0.44 1.46 13.75
CA THR A 50 -0.73 1.99 13.02
C THR A 50 -0.50 3.45 12.65
N ALA A 51 -0.82 3.83 11.42
CA ALA A 51 -0.86 5.22 11.01
C ALA A 51 -2.25 5.56 10.50
N THR A 52 -2.75 6.74 10.87
CA THR A 52 -3.97 7.29 10.29
C THR A 52 -3.59 8.14 9.10
N ILE A 53 -4.00 7.68 7.92
CA ILE A 53 -3.87 8.44 6.70
C ILE A 53 -5.09 9.33 6.62
N GLY A 54 -4.85 10.65 6.61
CA GLY A 54 -5.86 11.69 6.40
C GLY A 54 -6.42 11.73 4.98
N MET A 55 -6.55 10.56 4.37
CA MET A 55 -7.07 10.37 3.03
C MET A 55 -8.59 10.30 3.11
N LEU A 56 -9.24 11.28 2.51
CA LEU A 56 -10.70 11.34 2.39
C LEU A 56 -11.13 10.44 1.24
N LEU A 57 -11.19 9.14 1.50
CA LEU A 57 -11.63 8.15 0.52
C LEU A 57 -13.03 8.47 -0.04
N ASP A 58 -13.92 9.01 0.78
CA ASP A 58 -15.27 9.45 0.39
C ASP A 58 -15.26 10.51 -0.72
N GLU A 59 -14.25 11.40 -0.79
CA GLU A 59 -14.14 12.41 -1.87
C GLU A 59 -13.96 11.77 -3.26
N TYR A 60 -13.55 10.51 -3.28
CA TYR A 60 -13.32 9.76 -4.51
C TYR A 60 -14.48 8.80 -4.87
N ASP A 61 -15.61 8.83 -4.15
CA ASP A 61 -16.78 7.97 -4.42
C ASP A 61 -17.55 8.38 -5.70
N GLU A 62 -17.39 9.63 -6.14
CA GLU A 62 -18.09 10.21 -7.29
C GLU A 62 -17.33 10.08 -8.62
N PHE A 63 -16.06 9.67 -8.62
CA PHE A 63 -15.32 9.46 -9.87
C PHE A 63 -15.86 8.23 -10.61
N ILE A 64 -16.23 8.44 -11.88
CA ILE A 64 -16.84 7.45 -12.77
C ILE A 64 -15.76 6.83 -13.64
N GLY A 65 -15.61 5.50 -13.60
CA GLY A 65 -14.67 4.75 -14.43
C GLY A 65 -13.42 4.36 -13.65
N ASP A 66 -13.43 3.14 -13.13
CA ASP A 66 -12.37 2.47 -12.38
C ASP A 66 -11.84 3.17 -11.11
N TYR A 67 -12.06 2.45 -10.01
CA TYR A 67 -11.81 2.85 -8.63
C TYR A 67 -10.38 3.33 -8.40
N PRO A 68 -10.16 4.28 -7.48
CA PRO A 68 -8.80 4.71 -7.21
C PRO A 68 -7.96 3.54 -6.73
N ILE A 69 -6.89 3.22 -7.46
CA ILE A 69 -5.92 2.24 -6.99
C ILE A 69 -5.21 2.88 -5.79
N LEU A 70 -5.40 2.29 -4.62
CA LEU A 70 -4.62 2.65 -3.44
C LEU A 70 -3.34 1.86 -3.48
N THR A 71 -2.26 2.54 -3.84
CA THR A 71 -0.91 1.99 -3.84
C THR A 71 -0.21 2.43 -2.57
N PHE A 72 0.33 1.46 -1.84
CA PHE A 72 1.11 1.69 -0.64
C PHE A 72 2.50 1.12 -0.85
N ASP A 73 3.50 2.00 -0.90
CA ASP A 73 4.91 1.63 -0.99
C ASP A 73 5.51 1.67 0.42
N PHE A 74 5.94 0.51 0.91
CA PHE A 74 6.54 0.37 2.23
C PHE A 74 8.02 0.04 2.14
N SER A 75 8.79 0.70 3.01
CA SER A 75 10.16 0.34 3.33
C SER A 75 10.39 0.54 4.82
N ALA A 76 11.38 -0.17 5.35
CA ALA A 76 11.78 -0.12 6.74
C ALA A 76 13.28 -0.35 6.88
N GLU A 77 13.80 0.04 8.03
CA GLU A 77 15.15 -0.22 8.49
C GLU A 77 15.06 -1.21 9.65
N VAL A 78 15.91 -2.23 9.64
CA VAL A 78 15.86 -3.32 10.63
C VAL A 78 17.22 -3.59 11.29
N SER A 79 17.16 -4.01 12.55
CA SER A 79 18.31 -4.47 13.33
C SER A 79 18.64 -5.94 13.02
N SER A 80 19.90 -6.25 12.72
CA SER A 80 20.33 -7.55 12.20
C SER A 80 20.45 -8.67 13.24
N ASP A 81 20.29 -8.36 14.52
CA ASP A 81 20.81 -9.20 15.62
C ASP A 81 19.72 -9.81 16.52
N SER A 82 18.45 -9.46 16.34
CA SER A 82 17.39 -9.75 17.33
C SER A 82 16.30 -10.74 16.88
N VAL A 83 16.27 -11.20 15.62
CA VAL A 83 15.21 -12.10 15.11
C VAL A 83 15.68 -12.97 13.92
N PRO A 84 15.02 -14.12 13.67
CA PRO A 84 15.21 -14.89 12.44
C PRO A 84 14.73 -14.09 11.21
N PHE A 85 15.55 -14.07 10.17
CA PHE A 85 15.27 -13.47 8.87
C PHE A 85 15.03 -14.55 7.80
N PRO A 86 14.24 -14.27 6.74
CA PRO A 86 13.51 -13.02 6.49
C PRO A 86 12.37 -12.83 7.49
N LEU A 87 12.09 -11.57 7.85
CA LEU A 87 10.99 -11.21 8.73
C LEU A 87 9.71 -11.01 7.90
N PRO A 88 8.71 -11.89 8.02
CA PRO A 88 7.44 -11.71 7.33
C PRO A 88 6.55 -10.70 8.07
N ILE A 89 6.17 -9.64 7.38
CA ILE A 89 5.19 -8.66 7.86
C ILE A 89 3.97 -8.62 6.94
N SER A 90 2.87 -8.11 7.45
CA SER A 90 1.70 -7.75 6.64
C SER A 90 1.35 -6.29 6.85
N ILE A 91 0.90 -5.67 5.77
CA ILE A 91 0.28 -4.36 5.77
C ILE A 91 -1.22 -4.59 5.60
N LYS A 92 -2.02 -3.99 6.47
CA LYS A 92 -3.48 -4.02 6.40
C LYS A 92 -3.99 -2.59 6.35
N ALA A 93 -4.91 -2.32 5.44
CA ALA A 93 -5.61 -1.05 5.39
C ALA A 93 -7.04 -1.26 5.89
N HIS A 94 -7.45 -0.38 6.80
CA HIS A 94 -8.77 -0.34 7.37
C HIS A 94 -9.44 0.99 7.05
N CYS A 95 -10.69 0.93 6.67
CA CYS A 95 -11.56 2.09 6.67
C CYS A 95 -12.13 2.29 8.07
N GLN A 96 -12.03 3.50 8.62
CA GLN A 96 -12.60 3.86 9.91
C GLN A 96 -13.72 4.90 9.74
N ASN A 97 -14.86 4.67 10.39
CA ASN A 97 -15.99 5.60 10.43
C ASN A 97 -15.88 6.60 11.61
N ASP A 98 -16.85 7.53 11.72
CA ASP A 98 -16.90 8.51 12.83
C ASP A 98 -17.11 7.88 14.22
N ALA A 99 -17.67 6.66 14.27
CA ALA A 99 -17.85 5.91 15.51
C ALA A 99 -16.57 5.17 15.96
N GLY A 100 -15.54 5.14 15.11
CA GLY A 100 -14.28 4.43 15.36
C GLY A 100 -14.29 2.96 14.92
N ASP A 101 -15.37 2.47 14.30
CA ASP A 101 -15.43 1.11 13.77
C ASP A 101 -14.50 0.98 12.57
N LYS A 102 -13.76 -0.13 12.51
CA LYS A 102 -12.76 -0.41 11.47
C LYS A 102 -13.18 -1.59 10.60
N GLU A 103 -13.29 -1.37 9.30
CA GLU A 103 -13.52 -2.41 8.29
C GLU A 103 -12.24 -2.66 7.48
N LEU A 104 -11.83 -3.92 7.31
CA LEU A 104 -10.67 -4.25 6.47
C LEU A 104 -11.01 -4.01 5.00
N ILE A 105 -10.25 -3.14 4.33
CA ILE A 105 -10.45 -2.81 2.92
C ILE A 105 -9.34 -3.36 2.01
N GLY A 106 -8.23 -3.84 2.58
CA GLY A 106 -7.21 -4.55 1.82
C GLY A 106 -6.00 -4.94 2.66
N ASN A 107 -5.21 -5.89 2.16
CA ASN A 107 -4.01 -6.38 2.84
C ASN A 107 -2.94 -6.86 1.85
N SER A 108 -1.67 -6.78 2.26
CA SER A 108 -0.55 -7.29 1.48
C SER A 108 -0.46 -8.80 1.62
N GLN A 109 -0.07 -9.49 0.54
CA GLN A 109 0.49 -10.85 0.67
C GLN A 109 1.87 -10.71 1.33
N GLY A 110 2.14 -11.50 2.37
CA GLY A 110 3.25 -11.35 3.31
C GLY A 110 4.54 -10.78 2.71
N ILE A 111 4.94 -9.61 3.21
CA ILE A 111 6.12 -8.88 2.77
C ILE A 111 7.31 -9.42 3.55
N LEU A 112 8.37 -9.82 2.84
CA LEU A 112 9.59 -10.32 3.45
C LEU A 112 10.62 -9.20 3.62
N ILE A 113 11.01 -8.94 4.86
CA ILE A 113 12.09 -8.04 5.20
C ILE A 113 13.39 -8.85 5.34
N GLU A 114 14.38 -8.53 4.51
CA GLU A 114 15.70 -9.19 4.53
C GLU A 114 16.67 -8.57 5.53
N ARG A 115 17.71 -9.32 5.90
CA ARG A 115 18.68 -8.98 6.95
C ARG A 115 19.60 -7.78 6.62
N PHE A 116 19.71 -7.37 5.36
CA PHE A 116 20.73 -6.42 4.90
C PHE A 116 20.32 -4.95 5.05
N GLY A 117 20.12 -4.48 6.29
CA GLY A 117 20.08 -3.06 6.67
C GLY A 117 19.04 -2.15 5.97
N ARG A 118 18.24 -2.67 5.04
CA ARG A 118 17.25 -1.97 4.24
C ARG A 118 16.19 -2.94 3.74
N VAL A 119 14.95 -2.50 3.70
CA VAL A 119 13.82 -3.26 3.12
C VAL A 119 13.64 -2.89 1.65
N LEU A 120 13.42 -3.94 0.84
CA LEU A 120 12.96 -3.84 -0.54
C LEU A 120 11.56 -3.19 -0.57
N PRO A 121 11.30 -2.21 -1.45
CA PRO A 121 10.01 -1.56 -1.53
C PRO A 121 8.90 -2.61 -1.74
N ALA A 122 8.01 -2.71 -0.78
CA ALA A 122 6.86 -3.59 -0.85
C ALA A 122 5.66 -2.77 -1.26
N ARG A 123 5.08 -3.11 -2.42
CA ARG A 123 3.91 -2.46 -2.95
C ARG A 123 2.67 -3.27 -2.63
N MET A 124 1.74 -2.69 -1.90
CA MET A 124 0.37 -3.18 -1.80
C MET A 124 -0.52 -2.34 -2.70
N ASN A 125 -1.31 -3.00 -3.53
CA ASN A 125 -2.39 -2.35 -4.27
C ASN A 125 -3.71 -2.89 -3.72
N ILE A 126 -4.61 -1.99 -3.34
CA ILE A 126 -5.99 -2.36 -3.05
C ILE A 126 -6.78 -2.17 -4.34
N PHE A 127 -7.23 -3.29 -4.89
CA PHE A 127 -8.13 -3.33 -6.05
C PHE A 127 -9.56 -3.57 -5.56
N ASN A 128 -10.56 -3.00 -6.24
CA ASN A 128 -11.98 -3.18 -5.95
C ASN A 128 -12.44 -2.67 -4.58
N ARG A 129 -12.23 -1.37 -4.31
CA ARG A 129 -12.91 -0.72 -3.20
C ARG A 129 -14.43 -0.76 -3.41
N MET A 130 -15.18 -1.23 -2.42
CA MET A 130 -16.64 -1.02 -2.37
C MET A 130 -16.90 0.47 -2.08
N LYS A 131 -17.88 1.10 -2.75
CA LYS A 131 -18.31 2.48 -2.42
C LYS A 131 -18.58 2.59 -0.92
N THR A 132 -17.98 3.58 -0.26
CA THR A 132 -18.15 3.74 1.18
C THR A 132 -19.40 4.57 1.49
N ASN A 133 -19.96 5.30 0.52
CA ASN A 133 -21.17 6.11 0.66
C ASN A 133 -21.08 7.08 1.84
N GLY A 134 -19.91 7.68 2.05
CA GLY A 134 -19.69 8.57 3.19
C GLY A 134 -19.36 7.86 4.50
N ALA A 135 -19.19 6.53 4.52
CA ALA A 135 -18.86 5.80 5.74
C ALA A 135 -17.37 5.84 6.11
N CYS A 136 -16.49 6.24 5.18
CA CYS A 136 -15.04 6.15 5.37
C CYS A 136 -14.39 7.49 5.64
N LYS A 137 -14.14 7.76 6.91
CA LYS A 137 -13.58 9.05 7.36
C LYS A 137 -12.06 9.04 7.37
N HIS A 138 -11.48 7.90 7.73
CA HIS A 138 -10.05 7.73 7.78
C HIS A 138 -9.62 6.38 7.23
N VAL A 139 -8.42 6.34 6.65
CA VAL A 139 -7.75 5.08 6.33
C VAL A 139 -6.69 4.83 7.38
N ASN A 140 -6.83 3.76 8.14
CA ASN A 140 -5.78 3.31 9.04
C ASN A 140 -4.94 2.25 8.34
N VAL A 141 -3.63 2.42 8.37
CA VAL A 141 -2.70 1.40 7.89
C VAL A 141 -1.97 0.80 9.06
N ASP A 142 -2.08 -0.51 9.16
CA ASP A 142 -1.48 -1.34 10.17
C ASP A 142 -0.32 -2.14 9.58
N ILE A 143 0.82 -2.11 10.26
CA ILE A 143 1.99 -2.95 9.99
C ILE A 143 2.14 -3.92 11.15
N GLU A 144 2.07 -5.21 10.86
CA GLU A 144 2.15 -6.26 11.87
C GLU A 144 2.97 -7.46 11.38
N PRO A 145 3.68 -8.16 12.27
CA PRO A 145 4.35 -9.41 11.91
C PRO A 145 3.30 -10.47 11.56
N LEU A 146 3.61 -11.34 10.61
CA LEU A 146 2.81 -12.54 10.42
C LEU A 146 2.88 -13.42 11.68
N ALA A 147 1.75 -14.02 12.07
CA ALA A 147 1.51 -14.58 13.40
C ALA A 147 2.67 -15.48 13.90
N GLY A 148 3.09 -15.25 15.15
CA GLY A 148 4.06 -16.09 15.88
C GLY A 148 5.54 -15.85 15.56
N GLN A 149 5.87 -14.88 14.70
CA GLN A 149 7.24 -14.70 14.20
C GLN A 149 8.08 -13.67 15.00
N VAL A 150 7.43 -12.65 15.60
CA VAL A 150 8.11 -11.60 16.38
C VAL A 150 7.28 -11.18 17.57
N ASN A 151 7.89 -11.20 18.76
CA ASN A 151 7.22 -10.85 20.01
C ASN A 151 7.32 -9.35 20.36
N ASN A 152 8.30 -8.62 19.81
CA ASN A 152 8.41 -7.17 19.98
C ASN A 152 9.02 -6.50 18.75
N LEU A 153 8.17 -5.88 17.93
CA LEU A 153 8.54 -5.34 16.63
C LEU A 153 9.51 -4.16 16.72
N ASP A 154 9.48 -3.38 17.80
CA ASP A 154 10.35 -2.22 18.00
C ASP A 154 11.83 -2.59 18.24
N THR A 155 12.06 -3.82 18.72
CA THR A 155 13.43 -4.35 18.86
C THR A 155 14.07 -4.61 17.49
N VAL A 156 13.26 -4.81 16.45
CA VAL A 156 13.69 -5.14 15.09
C VAL A 156 13.59 -3.93 14.17
N MET A 157 12.41 -3.31 14.06
CA MET A 157 12.15 -2.21 13.15
C MET A 157 12.64 -0.87 13.73
N LYS A 158 13.72 -0.34 13.15
CA LYS A 158 14.34 0.93 13.55
C LYS A 158 13.80 2.12 12.77
N GLY A 159 13.38 1.90 11.52
CA GLY A 159 12.76 2.91 10.68
C GLY A 159 11.59 2.35 9.88
N ILE A 160 10.64 3.23 9.55
CA ILE A 160 9.52 3.00 8.64
C ILE A 160 9.49 4.18 7.69
N ARG A 161 9.33 3.91 6.41
CA ARG A 161 8.93 4.87 5.40
C ARG A 161 7.78 4.27 4.61
N PHE A 162 6.68 5.00 4.55
CA PHE A 162 5.45 4.55 3.95
C PHE A 162 4.88 5.66 3.06
N ASP A 163 4.75 5.37 1.77
CA ASP A 163 4.15 6.27 0.80
C ASP A 163 2.78 5.72 0.39
N ALA A 164 1.72 6.48 0.60
CA ALA A 164 0.38 6.18 0.13
C ALA A 164 0.04 7.03 -1.09
N LEU A 165 -0.46 6.39 -2.15
CA LEU A 165 -0.78 7.02 -3.41
C LEU A 165 -2.19 6.60 -3.83
N ILE A 166 -3.02 7.60 -4.12
CA ILE A 166 -4.34 7.41 -4.73
C ILE A 166 -4.18 7.70 -6.21
N LEU A 167 -4.57 6.77 -7.06
CA LEU A 167 -4.54 6.96 -8.50
C LEU A 167 -5.96 6.87 -9.04
N SER A 168 -6.53 7.95 -9.56
CA SER A 168 -7.81 7.93 -10.26
C SER A 168 -7.58 8.05 -11.77
N ASP A 169 -8.16 7.12 -12.52
CA ASP A 169 -8.17 7.16 -13.97
C ASP A 169 -9.35 8.04 -14.40
N GLN A 170 -9.11 9.32 -14.66
CA GLN A 170 -10.11 10.14 -15.36
C GLN A 170 -10.04 9.84 -16.87
N ILE A 171 -11.17 9.43 -17.45
CA ILE A 171 -11.46 9.55 -18.89
C ILE A 171 -12.56 10.60 -19.06
#